data_AF-A0A971MPJ3-F1
#
_entry.id   AF-A0A971MPJ3-F1
#
_cell.length_a   1.000
_cell.length_b   1.000
_cell.length_c   1.000
_cell.angle_alpha   90.00
_cell.angle_beta   90.00
_cell.angle_gamma   90.00
#
_symmetry.space_group_name_H-M   'P 1'
#
loop_
_entity.id
_entity.type
_entity.pdbx_description
1 polymer ?
#
loop_
_entity_poly.entity_id
_entity_poly.type
_entity_poly.pdbx_seq_one_letter_code
_entity_poly.pdbx_strand_id
1 'polypeptide(L)'
;MKQLKKKTTKPSASVGAKKGSFKEGLGRFWSRTYNLLFHEDIYYRIGGYLIFGLLLFLVTWAFFTFVIKKPNLLMDSFLVEKFFKPVMVKTIGPWGADTFGETWKVFGKELNVNKVFTTWGNVAILTFKFFLNHLVFVLLFIFGLNLFKVSRWNLGAVYFAFYTILWGIVVGTTSQSYPVGDNAVFGPLILFARFGLWNWFSYLLLVVSSAHFSWWAAPKWTEWGWEKQRQFWPIKFTPDQKELFIYGLLFLLASCFAEARVFVHYNPMI
;
A
#
# COMPACT_ATOMS: atom_id res chain seq x y z
N MET A 1 -26.63 42.39 -65.48
CA MET A 1 -26.85 42.91 -64.11
C MET A 1 -26.60 41.78 -63.12
N LYS A 2 -25.74 42.01 -62.13
CA LYS A 2 -25.22 41.03 -61.17
C LYS A 2 -26.31 40.57 -60.19
N GLN A 3 -26.48 39.25 -60.04
CA GLN A 3 -27.29 38.65 -58.97
C GLN A 3 -26.58 38.84 -57.62
N LEU A 4 -27.23 39.52 -56.67
CA LEU A 4 -26.76 39.68 -55.29
C LEU A 4 -27.23 38.51 -54.43
N LYS A 5 -26.25 37.78 -53.90
CA LYS A 5 -26.38 36.61 -53.01
C LYS A 5 -27.21 36.93 -51.76
N LYS A 6 -28.23 36.09 -51.52
CA LYS A 6 -28.99 36.00 -50.26
C LYS A 6 -28.05 35.55 -49.14
N LYS A 7 -27.85 36.39 -48.13
CA LYS A 7 -26.99 36.13 -46.96
C LYS A 7 -27.77 35.25 -45.98
N THR A 8 -27.44 33.97 -45.91
CA THR A 8 -28.01 33.01 -44.96
C THR A 8 -27.48 33.32 -43.56
N THR A 9 -28.35 33.71 -42.66
CA THR A 9 -28.03 33.93 -41.24
C THR A 9 -27.72 32.57 -40.60
N LYS A 10 -26.49 32.41 -40.11
CA LYS A 10 -26.04 31.27 -39.30
C LYS A 10 -26.89 31.19 -38.02
N PRO A 11 -27.31 30.00 -37.56
CA PRO A 11 -27.81 29.86 -36.21
C PRO A 11 -26.65 30.09 -35.23
N SER A 12 -26.79 31.08 -34.36
CA SER A 12 -25.90 31.28 -33.23
C SER A 12 -26.06 30.09 -32.28
N ALA A 13 -25.08 29.19 -32.28
CA ALA A 13 -24.94 28.21 -31.22
C ALA A 13 -24.67 28.97 -29.92
N SER A 14 -25.66 29.03 -29.04
CA SER A 14 -25.48 29.38 -27.64
C SER A 14 -24.69 28.25 -26.98
N VAL A 15 -23.36 28.33 -27.06
CA VAL A 15 -22.46 27.52 -26.23
C VAL A 15 -22.50 28.10 -24.82
N GLY A 16 -23.63 27.88 -24.14
CA GLY A 16 -23.74 28.03 -22.70
C GLY A 16 -23.07 26.83 -22.07
N ALA A 17 -21.75 26.89 -21.92
CA ALA A 17 -21.03 25.96 -21.06
C ALA A 17 -21.60 26.13 -19.64
N LYS A 18 -22.49 25.22 -19.23
CA LYS A 18 -22.99 25.14 -17.86
C LYS A 18 -21.78 24.94 -16.94
N LYS A 19 -21.33 26.03 -16.32
CA LYS A 19 -20.43 26.05 -15.18
C LYS A 19 -21.18 25.35 -14.04
N GLY A 20 -21.06 24.03 -13.97
CA GLY A 20 -21.58 23.26 -12.84
C GLY A 20 -21.01 23.84 -11.56
N SER A 21 -21.86 24.01 -10.55
CA SER A 21 -21.43 24.51 -9.23
C SER A 21 -20.30 23.62 -8.70
N PHE A 22 -19.34 24.20 -7.97
CA PHE A 22 -18.25 23.43 -7.34
C PHE A 22 -18.79 22.24 -6.52
N LYS A 23 -19.96 22.41 -5.88
CA LYS A 23 -20.66 21.35 -5.14
C LYS A 23 -21.13 20.21 -6.05
N GLU A 24 -21.61 20.51 -7.25
CA GLU A 24 -22.02 19.52 -8.27
C GLU A 24 -20.81 18.81 -8.85
N GLY A 25 -19.71 19.53 -9.08
CA GLY A 25 -18.43 18.97 -9.53
C GLY A 25 -17.86 17.99 -8.50
N LEU A 26 -17.85 18.38 -7.22
CA LEU A 26 -17.38 17.55 -6.12
C LEU A 26 -18.27 16.31 -5.93
N GLY A 27 -19.61 16.48 -5.96
CA GLY A 27 -20.55 15.36 -5.86
C GLY A 27 -20.38 14.34 -7.00
N ARG A 28 -20.15 14.82 -8.23
CA ARG A 28 -19.89 13.96 -9.38
C ARG A 28 -18.55 13.22 -9.26
N PHE A 29 -17.51 13.88 -8.74
CA PHE A 29 -16.22 13.24 -8.46
C PHE A 29 -16.37 12.12 -7.43
N TRP A 30 -17.03 12.37 -6.29
CA TRP A 30 -17.24 11.36 -5.25
C TRP A 30 -18.06 10.18 -5.74
N SER A 31 -19.14 10.43 -6.49
CA SER A 31 -19.96 9.37 -7.09
C SER A 31 -19.15 8.49 -8.06
N ARG A 32 -18.33 9.10 -8.92
CA ARG A 32 -17.45 8.36 -9.84
C ARG A 32 -16.43 7.52 -9.08
N THR A 33 -15.72 8.10 -8.11
CA THR A 33 -14.71 7.39 -7.32
C THR A 33 -15.32 6.26 -6.50
N TYR A 34 -16.51 6.47 -5.92
CA TYR A 34 -17.24 5.41 -5.22
C TYR A 34 -17.61 4.25 -6.14
N ASN A 35 -18.04 4.53 -7.36
CA ASN A 35 -18.35 3.48 -8.34
C ASN A 35 -17.09 2.72 -8.78
N LEU A 36 -15.92 3.36 -8.83
CA LEU A 36 -14.65 2.69 -9.11
C LEU A 36 -14.31 1.63 -8.05
N LEU A 37 -14.56 1.88 -6.75
CA LEU A 37 -14.26 0.93 -5.67
C LEU A 37 -14.97 -0.43 -5.82
N PHE A 38 -16.10 -0.45 -6.52
CA PHE A 38 -16.92 -1.64 -6.72
C PHE A 38 -17.08 -2.00 -8.19
N HIS A 39 -16.20 -1.48 -9.04
CA HIS A 39 -16.20 -1.79 -10.46
C HIS A 39 -15.89 -3.28 -10.67
N GLU A 40 -16.51 -3.90 -11.68
CA GLU A 40 -16.34 -5.32 -11.97
C GLU A 40 -14.91 -5.62 -12.47
N ASP A 41 -14.43 -4.79 -13.40
CA ASP A 41 -13.04 -4.82 -13.86
C ASP A 41 -12.07 -4.43 -12.74
N ILE A 42 -11.04 -5.27 -12.58
CA ILE A 42 -10.07 -5.21 -11.50
C ILE A 42 -9.17 -3.98 -11.58
N TYR A 43 -8.82 -3.51 -12.78
CA TYR A 43 -7.92 -2.38 -12.98
C TYR A 43 -8.60 -1.06 -12.59
N TYR A 44 -9.88 -0.89 -12.94
CA TYR A 44 -10.68 0.23 -12.45
C TYR A 44 -10.84 0.19 -10.93
N ARG A 45 -10.97 -1.00 -10.36
CA ARG A 45 -11.03 -1.19 -8.91
C ARG A 45 -9.74 -0.76 -8.22
N ILE A 46 -8.57 -1.12 -8.76
CA ILE A 46 -7.27 -0.63 -8.26
C ILE A 46 -7.26 0.91 -8.25
N GLY A 47 -7.70 1.55 -9.33
CA GLY A 47 -7.80 3.00 -9.42
C GLY A 47 -8.71 3.60 -8.34
N GLY A 48 -9.86 2.98 -8.09
CA GLY A 48 -10.77 3.38 -7.01
C GLY A 48 -10.11 3.31 -5.62
N TYR A 49 -9.46 2.18 -5.30
CA TYR A 49 -8.78 2.00 -4.02
C TYR A 49 -7.61 2.95 -3.86
N LEU A 50 -6.85 3.22 -4.94
CA LEU A 50 -5.75 4.16 -4.94
C LEU A 50 -6.22 5.58 -4.60
N ILE A 51 -7.20 6.09 -5.33
CA ILE A 51 -7.72 7.45 -5.12
C ILE A 51 -8.32 7.58 -3.72
N PHE A 52 -9.21 6.65 -3.34
CA PHE A 52 -9.89 6.71 -2.05
C PHE A 52 -8.91 6.56 -0.88
N GLY A 53 -7.99 5.61 -0.99
CA GLY A 53 -7.02 5.34 0.06
C GLY A 53 -5.99 6.47 0.21
N LEU A 54 -5.51 7.09 -0.89
CA LEU A 54 -4.64 8.26 -0.80
C LEU A 54 -5.38 9.47 -0.19
N LEU A 55 -6.64 9.70 -0.55
CA LEU A 55 -7.45 10.75 0.06
C LEU A 55 -7.63 10.50 1.57
N LEU A 56 -7.97 9.27 1.95
CA LEU A 56 -8.14 8.87 3.34
C LEU A 56 -6.83 9.03 4.15
N PHE A 57 -5.71 8.63 3.56
CA PHE A 57 -4.38 8.83 4.12
C PHE A 57 -4.08 10.31 4.32
N LEU A 58 -4.25 11.14 3.28
CA LEU A 58 -3.93 12.58 3.35
C LEU A 58 -4.81 13.32 4.36
N VAL A 59 -6.11 13.00 4.43
CA VAL A 59 -7.01 13.60 5.42
C VAL A 59 -6.60 13.22 6.82
N THR A 60 -6.30 11.93 7.06
CA THR A 60 -5.87 11.46 8.37
C THR A 60 -4.52 12.05 8.77
N TRP A 61 -3.54 12.02 7.85
CA TRP A 61 -2.24 12.65 8.05
C TRP A 61 -2.38 14.14 8.39
N ALA A 62 -3.15 14.91 7.63
CA ALA A 62 -3.34 16.34 7.86
C ALA A 62 -4.01 16.60 9.22
N PHE A 63 -5.02 15.80 9.57
CA PHE A 63 -5.70 15.92 10.86
C PHE A 63 -4.72 15.67 12.04
N PHE A 64 -3.91 14.62 11.98
CA PHE A 64 -2.97 14.33 13.06
C PHE A 64 -1.78 15.32 13.11
N THR A 65 -1.30 15.75 11.93
CA THR A 65 -0.19 16.72 11.82
C THR A 65 -0.59 18.10 12.31
N PHE A 66 -1.75 18.62 11.89
CA PHE A 66 -2.13 20.01 12.12
C PHE A 66 -3.12 20.23 13.26
N VAL A 67 -3.94 19.23 13.62
CA VAL A 67 -4.96 19.36 14.67
C VAL A 67 -4.51 18.68 15.97
N ILE A 68 -4.18 17.38 15.91
CA ILE A 68 -3.84 16.62 17.13
C ILE A 68 -2.46 16.99 17.67
N LYS A 69 -1.46 17.14 16.80
CA LYS A 69 -0.08 17.56 17.15
C LYS A 69 0.56 16.75 18.29
N LYS A 70 0.22 15.46 18.41
CA LYS A 70 0.81 14.55 19.39
C LYS A 70 1.87 13.69 18.72
N PRO A 71 3.17 13.92 18.96
CA PRO A 71 4.22 13.08 18.40
C PRO A 71 4.20 11.69 19.04
N ASN A 72 4.70 10.69 18.31
CA ASN A 72 4.99 9.32 18.77
C ASN A 72 3.78 8.53 19.29
N LEU A 73 2.55 8.90 18.89
CA LEU A 73 1.32 8.26 19.37
C LEU A 73 1.24 6.76 19.08
N LEU A 74 1.83 6.30 17.97
CA LEU A 74 1.77 4.90 17.52
C LEU A 74 3.14 4.22 17.49
N MET A 75 4.13 4.77 18.19
CA MET A 75 5.50 4.24 18.17
C MET A 75 5.57 2.79 18.65
N ASP A 76 4.78 2.45 19.67
CA ASP A 76 4.74 1.10 20.27
C ASP A 76 3.67 0.19 19.61
N SER A 77 3.13 0.58 18.46
CA SER A 77 2.08 -0.19 17.78
C SER A 77 2.68 -1.28 16.88
N PHE A 78 1.91 -2.34 16.60
CA PHE A 78 2.29 -3.41 15.67
C PHE A 78 2.53 -2.97 14.21
N LEU A 79 2.25 -1.70 13.87
CA LEU A 79 2.60 -1.11 12.58
C LEU A 79 4.07 -0.69 12.52
N VAL A 80 4.63 -0.35 13.68
CA VAL A 80 5.97 0.20 13.84
C VAL A 80 6.88 -0.87 14.46
N GLU A 81 6.40 -1.51 15.53
CA GLU A 81 7.05 -2.69 16.13
C GLU A 81 6.62 -3.97 15.43
N LYS A 82 7.59 -4.72 14.90
CA LYS A 82 7.36 -6.00 14.22
C LYS A 82 7.41 -7.16 15.20
N PHE A 83 6.64 -8.23 14.93
CA PHE A 83 6.67 -9.45 15.76
C PHE A 83 8.08 -10.07 15.79
N PHE A 84 8.76 -10.10 14.65
CA PHE A 84 10.14 -10.57 14.56
C PHE A 84 11.08 -9.38 14.75
N LYS A 85 11.66 -9.27 15.95
CA LYS A 85 12.65 -8.24 16.25
C LYS A 85 13.84 -8.35 15.27
N PRO A 86 14.26 -7.24 14.64
CA PRO A 86 15.36 -7.24 13.70
C PRO A 86 16.69 -7.38 14.46
N VAL A 87 17.17 -8.61 14.61
CA VAL A 87 18.48 -8.92 15.21
C VAL A 87 19.46 -9.30 14.09
N MET A 88 20.61 -8.63 14.08
CA MET A 88 21.72 -8.91 13.17
C MET A 88 22.38 -10.25 13.53
N VAL A 89 22.58 -11.11 12.53
CA VAL A 89 23.28 -12.37 12.65
C VAL A 89 24.78 -12.11 12.48
N LYS A 90 25.53 -12.20 13.58
CA LYS A 90 26.97 -11.92 13.61
C LYS A 90 27.82 -13.04 12.99
N THR A 91 27.29 -14.24 12.84
CA THR A 91 28.02 -15.43 12.36
C THR A 91 28.11 -15.54 10.83
N ILE A 92 27.29 -14.80 10.09
CA ILE A 92 27.22 -14.92 8.61
C ILE A 92 28.46 -14.37 7.92
N GLY A 93 29.03 -13.29 8.46
CA GLY A 93 30.27 -12.71 7.96
C GLY A 93 31.44 -13.69 8.04
N PRO A 94 31.77 -14.20 9.25
CA PRO A 94 32.79 -15.23 9.45
C PRO A 94 32.55 -16.46 8.58
N TRP A 95 31.32 -16.99 8.56
CA TRP A 95 30.98 -18.13 7.71
C TRP A 95 31.27 -17.87 6.23
N GLY A 96 30.95 -16.68 5.72
CA GLY A 96 31.23 -16.29 4.34
C GLY A 96 32.73 -16.21 4.05
N ALA A 97 33.52 -15.66 4.97
CA ALA A 97 34.98 -15.59 4.82
C ALA A 97 35.63 -16.98 4.88
N ASP A 98 35.17 -17.84 5.80
CA ASP A 98 35.66 -19.21 5.94
C ASP A 98 35.35 -20.07 4.70
N THR A 99 34.19 -19.83 4.08
CA THR A 99 33.73 -20.63 2.93
C THR A 99 34.29 -20.14 1.60
N PHE A 100 34.43 -18.82 1.42
CA PHE A 100 34.76 -18.22 0.12
C PHE A 100 36.09 -17.44 0.10
N GLY A 101 36.88 -17.52 1.18
CA GLY A 101 38.13 -16.79 1.38
C GLY A 101 37.91 -15.37 1.93
N GLU A 102 38.99 -14.71 2.38
CA GLU A 102 38.90 -13.40 3.03
C GLU A 102 38.60 -12.24 2.06
N THR A 103 39.07 -12.35 0.82
CA THR A 103 38.99 -11.28 -0.19
C THR A 103 38.52 -11.80 -1.54
N TRP A 104 37.61 -11.06 -2.17
CA TRP A 104 37.24 -11.25 -3.57
C TRP A 104 37.80 -10.11 -4.44
N LYS A 105 38.41 -10.46 -5.57
CA LYS A 105 38.79 -9.49 -6.61
C LYS A 105 37.71 -9.43 -7.67
N VAL A 106 36.90 -8.38 -7.65
CA VAL A 106 35.81 -8.16 -8.62
C VAL A 106 36.06 -6.81 -9.31
N PHE A 107 36.19 -6.83 -10.64
CA PHE A 107 36.50 -5.64 -11.46
C PHE A 107 37.70 -4.82 -10.93
N GLY A 108 38.78 -5.49 -10.51
CA GLY A 108 39.99 -4.85 -10.01
C GLY A 108 39.89 -4.23 -8.61
N LYS A 109 38.74 -4.35 -7.93
CA LYS A 109 38.56 -3.94 -6.54
C LYS A 109 38.63 -5.13 -5.59
N GLU A 110 39.36 -4.99 -4.50
CA GLU A 110 39.41 -5.96 -3.41
C GLU A 110 38.22 -5.72 -2.47
N LEU A 111 37.36 -6.72 -2.38
CA LEU A 111 36.19 -6.73 -1.51
C LEU A 111 36.45 -7.66 -0.33
N ASN A 112 36.28 -7.15 0.88
CA ASN A 112 36.34 -7.96 2.09
C ASN A 112 35.07 -8.83 2.17
N VAL A 113 35.24 -10.15 2.08
CA VAL A 113 34.15 -11.12 2.00
C VAL A 113 33.33 -11.12 3.28
N ASN A 114 33.98 -11.06 4.45
CA ASN A 114 33.31 -10.96 5.74
C ASN A 114 32.34 -9.76 5.78
N LYS A 115 32.77 -8.58 5.32
CA LYS A 115 31.93 -7.37 5.28
C LYS A 115 30.77 -7.51 4.28
N VAL A 116 31.02 -8.09 3.11
CA VAL A 116 30.00 -8.30 2.07
C VAL A 116 28.91 -9.26 2.58
N PHE A 117 29.29 -10.42 3.12
CA PHE A 117 28.36 -11.39 3.67
C PHE A 117 27.64 -10.87 4.90
N THR A 118 28.33 -10.20 5.82
CA THR A 118 27.70 -9.55 6.98
C THR A 118 26.62 -8.57 6.52
N THR A 119 26.89 -7.75 5.51
CA THR A 119 25.94 -6.75 5.03
C THR A 119 24.79 -7.41 4.27
N TRP A 120 25.06 -8.07 3.15
CA TRP A 120 24.02 -8.56 2.25
C TRP A 120 23.32 -9.82 2.77
N GLY A 121 24.01 -10.66 3.55
CA GLY A 121 23.39 -11.79 4.22
C GLY A 121 22.40 -11.36 5.29
N ASN A 122 22.73 -10.34 6.09
CA ASN A 122 21.76 -9.76 7.02
C ASN A 122 20.60 -9.05 6.30
N VAL A 123 20.87 -8.33 5.21
CA VAL A 123 19.80 -7.74 4.38
C VAL A 123 18.85 -8.84 3.89
N ALA A 124 19.37 -9.94 3.36
CA ALA A 124 18.55 -11.05 2.87
C ALA A 124 17.71 -11.70 4.00
N ILE A 125 18.31 -11.98 5.15
CA ILE A 125 17.60 -12.58 6.29
C ILE A 125 16.52 -11.65 6.83
N LEU A 126 16.85 -10.37 7.04
CA LEU A 126 15.88 -9.39 7.54
C LEU A 126 14.76 -9.15 6.53
N THR A 127 15.07 -9.13 5.23
CA THR A 127 14.07 -9.08 4.16
C THR A 127 13.07 -10.22 4.31
N PHE A 128 13.56 -11.45 4.48
CA PHE A 128 12.69 -12.62 4.64
C PHE A 128 11.89 -12.58 5.94
N LYS A 129 12.50 -12.18 7.06
CA LYS A 129 11.79 -11.99 8.35
C LYS A 129 10.68 -10.95 8.24
N PHE A 130 10.95 -9.81 7.60
CA PHE A 130 9.95 -8.76 7.39
C PHE A 130 8.85 -9.22 6.44
N PHE A 131 9.20 -9.94 5.38
CA PHE A 131 8.23 -10.50 4.44
C PHE A 131 7.33 -11.52 5.12
N LEU A 132 7.87 -12.43 5.94
CA LEU A 132 7.09 -13.37 6.75
C LEU A 132 6.18 -12.65 7.73
N ASN A 133 6.67 -11.60 8.41
CA ASN A 133 5.85 -10.77 9.28
C ASN A 133 4.62 -10.24 8.53
N HIS A 134 4.82 -9.61 7.37
CA HIS A 134 3.72 -9.10 6.58
C HIS A 134 2.83 -10.19 6.00
N LEU A 135 3.37 -11.35 5.63
CA LEU A 135 2.57 -12.48 5.17
C LEU A 135 1.58 -12.94 6.24
N VAL A 136 1.95 -12.96 7.52
CA VAL A 136 1.01 -13.27 8.61
C VAL A 136 -0.17 -12.30 8.60
N PHE A 137 0.09 -10.99 8.50
CA PHE A 137 -0.98 -9.98 8.42
C PHE A 137 -1.83 -10.12 7.15
N VAL A 138 -1.20 -10.38 6.00
CA VAL A 138 -1.90 -10.59 4.73
C VAL A 138 -2.81 -11.81 4.81
N LEU A 139 -2.33 -12.94 5.33
CA LEU A 139 -3.11 -14.16 5.46
C LEU A 139 -4.33 -13.96 6.38
N LEU A 140 -4.12 -13.36 7.56
CA LEU A 140 -5.17 -13.20 8.57
C LEU A 140 -6.16 -12.08 8.21
N PHE A 141 -5.65 -10.89 7.91
CA PHE A 141 -6.47 -9.68 7.78
C PHE A 141 -6.85 -9.32 6.35
N ILE A 142 -6.12 -9.79 5.34
CA ILE A 142 -6.52 -9.59 3.95
C ILE A 142 -7.31 -10.80 3.47
N PHE A 143 -6.69 -11.98 3.39
CA PHE A 143 -7.39 -13.15 2.88
C PHE A 143 -8.49 -13.62 3.82
N GLY A 144 -8.20 -13.79 5.11
CA GLY A 144 -9.18 -14.21 6.11
C GLY A 144 -10.41 -13.31 6.14
N LEU A 145 -10.23 -11.99 6.12
CA LEU A 145 -11.34 -11.05 6.11
C LEU A 145 -12.02 -10.92 4.74
N ASN A 146 -11.31 -11.12 3.62
CA ASN A 146 -11.95 -11.15 2.30
C ASN A 146 -12.85 -12.37 2.07
N LEU A 147 -12.81 -13.38 2.94
CA LEU A 147 -13.81 -14.44 2.98
C LEU A 147 -15.19 -13.93 3.47
N PHE A 148 -15.26 -12.74 4.04
CA PHE A 148 -16.49 -12.17 4.57
C PHE A 148 -16.84 -10.88 3.84
N LYS A 149 -18.11 -10.77 3.46
CA LYS A 149 -18.66 -9.62 2.75
C LYS A 149 -19.89 -9.07 3.46
N VAL A 150 -20.01 -7.76 3.55
CA VAL A 150 -21.21 -7.10 4.05
C VAL A 150 -21.65 -6.08 3.00
N SER A 151 -22.84 -6.29 2.45
CA SER A 151 -23.34 -5.54 1.30
C SER A 151 -22.33 -5.57 0.13
N ARG A 152 -21.80 -4.42 -0.29
CA ARG A 152 -20.77 -4.32 -1.35
C ARG A 152 -19.33 -4.44 -0.84
N TRP A 153 -19.12 -4.40 0.49
CA TRP A 153 -17.79 -4.31 1.09
C TRP A 153 -17.28 -5.67 1.53
N ASN A 154 -16.08 -6.04 1.11
CA ASN A 154 -15.36 -7.13 1.75
C ASN A 154 -14.70 -6.62 3.04
N LEU A 155 -14.65 -7.45 4.08
CA LEU A 155 -14.03 -7.02 5.34
C LEU A 155 -12.52 -6.77 5.18
N GLY A 156 -11.84 -7.39 4.21
CA GLY A 156 -10.45 -7.05 3.90
C GLY A 156 -10.30 -5.64 3.31
N ALA A 157 -11.30 -5.12 2.59
CA ALA A 157 -11.32 -3.72 2.14
C ALA A 157 -11.52 -2.75 3.31
N VAL A 158 -12.35 -3.13 4.28
CA VAL A 158 -12.54 -2.36 5.52
C VAL A 158 -11.26 -2.34 6.34
N TYR A 159 -10.59 -3.49 6.47
CA TYR A 159 -9.26 -3.56 7.08
C TYR A 159 -8.25 -2.68 6.35
N PHE A 160 -8.23 -2.69 5.02
CA PHE A 160 -7.33 -1.83 4.24
C PHE A 160 -7.59 -0.34 4.50
N ALA A 161 -8.85 0.08 4.59
CA ALA A 161 -9.20 1.45 4.95
C ALA A 161 -8.69 1.79 6.37
N PHE A 162 -8.90 0.90 7.34
CA PHE A 162 -8.38 1.06 8.70
C PHE A 162 -6.84 1.15 8.74
N TYR A 163 -6.16 0.25 8.03
CA TYR A 163 -4.70 0.24 7.86
C TYR A 163 -4.19 1.54 7.23
N THR A 164 -4.94 2.09 6.27
CA THR A 164 -4.62 3.38 5.63
C THR A 164 -4.74 4.55 6.60
N ILE A 165 -5.79 4.57 7.42
CA ILE A 165 -5.96 5.57 8.50
C ILE A 165 -4.77 5.47 9.44
N LEU A 166 -4.46 4.28 9.92
CA LEU A 166 -3.34 4.04 10.83
C LEU A 166 -2.00 4.53 10.26
N TRP A 167 -1.71 4.30 8.97
CA TRP A 167 -0.55 4.90 8.30
C TRP A 167 -0.59 6.42 8.31
N GLY A 168 -1.74 7.03 8.04
CA GLY A 168 -1.92 8.48 8.14
C GLY A 168 -1.60 9.01 9.54
N ILE A 169 -2.00 8.27 10.59
CA ILE A 169 -1.65 8.60 11.99
C ILE A 169 -0.15 8.47 12.21
N VAL A 170 0.47 7.35 11.84
CA VAL A 170 1.92 7.11 12.00
C VAL A 170 2.72 8.25 11.36
N VAL A 171 2.40 8.60 10.12
CA VAL A 171 3.09 9.67 9.40
C VAL A 171 2.80 11.04 10.01
N GLY A 172 1.55 11.31 10.39
CA GLY A 172 1.15 12.61 10.93
C GLY A 172 1.62 12.87 12.36
N THR A 173 1.98 11.82 13.09
CA THR A 173 2.52 11.87 14.45
C THR A 173 4.02 11.59 14.51
N THR A 174 4.69 11.52 13.35
CA THR A 174 6.13 11.19 13.24
C THR A 174 6.52 9.89 13.96
N SER A 175 5.59 8.94 14.13
CA SER A 175 5.80 7.67 14.85
C SER A 175 6.57 6.63 14.02
N GLN A 176 7.55 7.07 13.25
CA GLN A 176 8.31 6.21 12.33
C GLN A 176 9.57 5.70 13.03
N SER A 177 9.95 4.46 12.73
CA SER A 177 11.15 3.81 13.28
C SER A 177 12.47 4.36 12.73
N TYR A 178 12.42 5.27 11.74
CA TYR A 178 13.59 5.86 11.09
C TYR A 178 13.63 7.37 11.33
N PRO A 179 14.83 7.97 11.44
CA PRO A 179 14.97 9.40 11.68
C PRO A 179 14.34 10.17 10.54
N VAL A 180 13.34 10.96 10.91
CA VAL A 180 12.75 11.97 10.07
C VAL A 180 13.75 13.12 10.01
N GLY A 181 14.21 13.53 8.82
CA GLY A 181 15.14 14.65 8.69
C GLY A 181 14.56 15.96 9.25
N ASP A 182 15.30 17.07 9.12
CA ASP A 182 15.01 18.36 9.78
C ASP A 182 13.60 18.93 9.55
N ASN A 183 12.92 18.51 8.48
CA ASN A 183 11.55 18.92 8.20
C ASN A 183 10.53 17.97 8.85
N ALA A 184 9.97 18.37 9.99
CA ALA A 184 9.00 17.58 10.75
C ALA A 184 7.67 17.31 10.02
N VAL A 185 7.33 18.08 8.98
CA VAL A 185 6.07 17.94 8.22
C VAL A 185 6.26 17.10 6.96
N PHE A 186 7.28 17.41 6.17
CA PHE A 186 7.53 16.73 4.89
C PHE A 186 8.44 15.52 5.02
N GLY A 187 9.32 15.48 6.01
CA GLY A 187 10.21 14.36 6.27
C GLY A 187 9.46 13.03 6.43
N PRO A 188 8.38 12.95 7.24
CA PRO A 188 7.62 11.72 7.43
C PRO A 188 6.92 11.26 6.15
N LEU A 189 6.41 12.22 5.36
CA LEU A 189 5.78 11.96 4.07
C LEU A 189 6.80 11.38 3.06
N ILE A 190 8.02 11.91 3.04
CA ILE A 190 9.08 11.40 2.16
C ILE A 190 9.46 9.98 2.56
N LEU A 191 9.58 9.70 3.86
CA LEU A 191 9.84 8.35 4.36
C LEU A 191 8.69 7.38 4.02
N PHE A 192 7.44 7.83 4.16
CA PHE A 192 6.29 7.06 3.71
C PHE A 192 6.35 6.79 2.21
N ALA A 193 6.55 7.80 1.37
CA ALA A 193 6.66 7.64 -0.08
C ALA A 193 7.77 6.67 -0.48
N ARG A 194 8.89 6.66 0.26
CA ARG A 194 10.04 5.78 -0.02
C ARG A 194 9.78 4.32 0.37
N PHE A 195 9.06 4.04 1.46
CA PHE A 195 8.91 2.68 2.01
C PHE A 195 7.46 2.27 2.25
N GLY A 196 6.74 3.08 3.03
CA GLY A 196 5.36 2.81 3.44
C GLY A 196 4.40 2.73 2.25
N LEU A 197 4.62 3.52 1.20
CA LEU A 197 3.78 3.54 0.01
C LEU A 197 3.85 2.22 -0.76
N TRP A 198 5.04 1.60 -0.87
CA TRP A 198 5.18 0.29 -1.53
C TRP A 198 4.47 -0.81 -0.74
N ASN A 199 4.61 -0.80 0.59
CA ASN A 199 3.93 -1.75 1.46
C ASN A 199 2.41 -1.55 1.39
N TRP A 200 1.96 -0.32 1.54
CA TRP A 200 0.56 0.07 1.43
C TRP A 200 -0.04 -0.32 0.06
N PHE A 201 0.68 -0.05 -1.02
CA PHE A 201 0.25 -0.42 -2.36
C PHE A 201 0.20 -1.94 -2.54
N SER A 202 1.17 -2.68 -2.00
CA SER A 202 1.14 -4.15 -2.03
C SER A 202 -0.11 -4.71 -1.35
N TYR A 203 -0.52 -4.16 -0.21
CA TYR A 203 -1.71 -4.57 0.52
C TYR A 203 -2.98 -4.27 -0.29
N LEU A 204 -3.01 -3.13 -0.99
CA LEU A 204 -4.08 -2.80 -1.92
C LEU A 204 -4.23 -3.87 -3.01
N LEU A 205 -3.14 -4.24 -3.68
CA LEU A 205 -3.18 -5.26 -4.75
C LEU A 205 -3.64 -6.62 -4.22
N LEU A 206 -3.20 -7.00 -3.02
CA LEU A 206 -3.59 -8.25 -2.37
C LEU A 206 -5.07 -8.25 -1.97
N VAL A 207 -5.60 -7.13 -1.48
CA VAL A 207 -7.04 -6.98 -1.17
C VAL A 207 -7.87 -7.07 -2.44
N VAL A 208 -7.47 -6.37 -3.50
CA VAL A 208 -8.22 -6.33 -4.76
C VAL A 208 -8.20 -7.69 -5.47
N SER A 209 -7.04 -8.35 -5.53
CA SER A 209 -6.88 -9.67 -6.17
C SER A 209 -7.64 -10.80 -5.48
N SER A 210 -7.98 -10.64 -4.19
CA SER A 210 -8.73 -11.62 -3.41
C SER A 210 -10.16 -11.19 -3.07
N ALA A 211 -10.64 -10.08 -3.63
CA ALA A 211 -11.96 -9.52 -3.31
C ALA A 211 -13.14 -10.42 -3.72
N HIS A 212 -12.97 -11.38 -4.63
CA HIS A 212 -14.00 -12.35 -5.02
C HIS A 212 -13.99 -13.62 -4.15
N PHE A 213 -13.15 -13.66 -3.11
CA PHE A 213 -13.04 -14.83 -2.23
C PHE A 213 -14.18 -14.99 -1.24
N SER A 214 -15.15 -14.07 -1.26
CA SER A 214 -16.29 -14.01 -0.36
C SER A 214 -16.95 -15.38 -0.20
N TRP A 215 -16.81 -15.96 0.98
CA TRP A 215 -17.40 -17.23 1.37
C TRP A 215 -18.76 -17.02 2.02
N TRP A 216 -18.83 -16.05 2.92
CA TRP A 216 -20.03 -15.63 3.63
C TRP A 216 -20.36 -14.18 3.31
N ALA A 217 -21.65 -13.89 3.13
CA ALA A 217 -22.12 -12.54 2.89
C ALA A 217 -23.32 -12.20 3.76
N ALA A 218 -23.33 -11.00 4.32
CA ALA A 218 -24.51 -10.40 4.94
C ALA A 218 -25.06 -9.28 4.05
N PRO A 219 -26.40 -9.12 3.93
CA PRO A 219 -26.99 -8.12 3.05
C PRO A 219 -26.74 -6.68 3.55
N LYS A 220 -26.73 -6.46 4.87
CA LYS A 220 -26.55 -5.15 5.52
C LYS A 220 -25.72 -5.26 6.79
N TRP A 221 -25.13 -4.15 7.21
CA TRP A 221 -24.37 -4.04 8.46
C TRP A 221 -25.23 -4.23 9.73
N THR A 222 -26.52 -3.96 9.63
CA THR A 222 -27.48 -4.09 10.75
C THR A 222 -28.11 -5.47 10.84
N GLU A 223 -28.00 -6.28 9.80
CA GLU A 223 -28.63 -7.60 9.71
C GLU A 223 -27.55 -8.68 9.81
N TRP A 224 -27.64 -9.53 10.84
CA TRP A 224 -26.64 -10.58 11.11
C TRP A 224 -26.95 -11.90 10.39
N GLY A 225 -27.79 -11.86 9.35
CA GLY A 225 -28.12 -13.01 8.51
C GLY A 225 -26.99 -13.31 7.52
N TRP A 226 -26.01 -14.12 7.95
CA TRP A 226 -24.91 -14.55 7.09
C TRP A 226 -25.35 -15.69 6.17
N GLU A 227 -25.24 -15.45 4.86
CA GLU A 227 -25.53 -16.43 3.83
C GLU A 227 -24.24 -16.94 3.18
N LYS A 228 -24.17 -18.25 2.97
CA LYS A 228 -23.03 -18.88 2.30
C LYS A 228 -23.15 -18.69 0.80
N GLN A 229 -22.25 -17.91 0.19
CA GLN A 229 -22.29 -17.61 -1.26
C GLN A 229 -21.54 -18.65 -2.11
N ARG A 230 -20.56 -19.36 -1.54
CA ARG A 230 -19.77 -20.35 -2.28
C ARG A 230 -19.21 -21.47 -1.42
N GLN A 231 -18.56 -22.44 -2.06
CA GLN A 231 -17.71 -23.42 -1.37
C GLN A 231 -16.38 -22.77 -0.98
N PHE A 232 -15.86 -23.15 0.20
CA PHE A 232 -14.58 -22.63 0.71
C PHE A 232 -13.41 -22.92 -0.23
N TRP A 233 -13.46 -24.09 -0.88
CA TRP A 233 -12.43 -24.61 -1.79
C TRP A 233 -13.09 -25.36 -2.97
N PRO A 234 -12.51 -25.39 -4.17
CA PRO A 234 -11.28 -24.71 -4.60
C PRO A 234 -11.47 -23.24 -4.93
N ILE A 235 -10.50 -22.42 -4.53
CA ILE A 235 -10.45 -21.01 -4.88
C ILE A 235 -9.78 -20.86 -6.25
N LYS A 236 -10.51 -20.34 -7.23
CA LYS A 236 -9.99 -20.08 -8.58
C LYS A 236 -9.70 -18.59 -8.77
N PHE A 237 -8.50 -18.30 -9.25
CA PHE A 237 -8.12 -16.97 -9.72
C PHE A 237 -8.36 -16.87 -11.23
N THR A 238 -8.83 -15.72 -11.71
CA THR A 238 -8.69 -15.35 -13.12
C THR A 238 -7.22 -15.02 -13.43
N PRO A 239 -6.81 -15.01 -14.71
CA PRO A 239 -5.46 -14.59 -15.09
C PRO A 239 -5.07 -13.23 -14.51
N ASP A 240 -5.91 -12.20 -14.68
CA ASP A 240 -5.65 -10.85 -14.15
C ASP A 240 -5.50 -10.83 -12.62
N GLN A 241 -6.34 -11.58 -11.90
CA GLN A 241 -6.25 -11.66 -10.45
C GLN A 241 -4.97 -12.35 -9.99
N LYS A 242 -4.54 -13.40 -10.71
CA LYS A 242 -3.30 -14.12 -10.42
C LYS A 242 -2.09 -13.21 -10.63
N GLU A 243 -2.05 -12.46 -11.73
CA GLU A 243 -1.01 -11.48 -11.99
C GLU A 243 -0.95 -10.42 -10.88
N LEU A 244 -2.10 -9.84 -10.53
CA LEU A 244 -2.20 -8.83 -9.49
C LEU A 244 -1.76 -9.35 -8.11
N PHE A 245 -2.12 -10.59 -7.79
CA PHE A 245 -1.69 -11.26 -6.57
C PHE A 245 -0.17 -11.42 -6.53
N ILE A 246 0.44 -11.88 -7.63
CA ILE A 246 1.89 -12.04 -7.75
C ILE A 246 2.58 -10.68 -7.63
N TYR A 247 2.08 -9.65 -8.32
CA TYR A 247 2.63 -8.29 -8.21
C TYR A 247 2.50 -7.74 -6.79
N GLY A 248 1.38 -7.98 -6.10
CA GLY A 248 1.22 -7.66 -4.68
C GLY A 248 2.33 -8.28 -3.82
N LEU A 249 2.60 -9.57 -3.98
CA LEU A 249 3.68 -10.24 -3.25
C LEU A 249 5.07 -9.73 -3.62
N LEU A 250 5.33 -9.45 -4.89
CA LEU A 250 6.62 -8.91 -5.34
C LEU A 250 6.87 -7.50 -4.81
N PHE A 251 5.86 -6.62 -4.83
CA PHE A 251 5.96 -5.28 -4.23
C PHE A 251 6.16 -5.35 -2.73
N LEU A 252 5.49 -6.30 -2.06
CA LEU A 252 5.68 -6.51 -0.63
C LEU A 252 7.12 -6.96 -0.32
N LEU A 253 7.66 -7.90 -1.11
CA LEU A 253 9.04 -8.36 -0.97
C LEU A 253 10.05 -7.24 -1.25
N ALA A 254 9.82 -6.45 -2.30
CA ALA A 254 10.67 -5.30 -2.64
C ALA A 254 10.64 -4.23 -1.53
N SER A 255 9.48 -3.97 -0.94
CA SER A 255 9.34 -3.07 0.21
C SER A 255 10.13 -3.58 1.42
N CYS A 256 10.01 -4.88 1.74
CA CYS A 256 10.77 -5.53 2.81
C CYS A 256 12.29 -5.45 2.58
N PHE A 257 12.73 -5.60 1.33
CA PHE A 257 14.13 -5.48 0.96
C PHE A 257 14.65 -4.06 1.13
N ALA A 258 13.89 -3.06 0.66
CA ALA A 258 14.24 -1.65 0.83
C ALA A 258 14.38 -1.28 2.31
N GLU A 259 13.47 -1.77 3.14
CA GLU A 259 13.50 -1.55 4.59
C GLU A 259 14.67 -2.27 5.27
N ALA A 260 14.90 -3.55 4.97
CA ALA A 260 16.02 -4.32 5.50
C ALA A 260 17.37 -3.68 5.14
N ARG A 261 17.51 -3.18 3.92
CA ARG A 261 18.72 -2.47 3.49
C ARG A 261 18.98 -1.24 4.35
N VAL A 262 17.95 -0.44 4.64
CA VAL A 262 18.09 0.74 5.49
C VAL A 262 18.46 0.33 6.91
N PHE A 263 17.78 -0.66 7.47
CA PHE A 263 18.08 -1.15 8.80
C PHE A 263 19.55 -1.56 8.93
N VAL A 264 20.08 -2.34 7.98
CA VAL A 264 21.48 -2.81 8.02
C VAL A 264 22.49 -1.67 7.83
N HIS A 265 22.19 -0.67 6.98
CA HIS A 265 23.14 0.40 6.66
C HIS A 265 23.10 1.59 7.65
N TYR A 266 21.95 1.85 8.28
CA TYR A 266 21.72 3.02 9.12
C TYR A 266 21.53 2.70 10.61
N ASN A 267 21.58 1.43 11.01
CA ASN A 267 21.62 1.06 12.42
C ASN A 267 23.02 0.57 12.81
N PRO A 268 23.99 1.48 13.07
CA PRO A 268 25.36 1.11 13.43
C PRO A 268 25.52 0.58 14.86
N MET A 269 24.45 0.36 15.62
CA MET A 269 24.54 -0.10 17.02
C MET A 269 23.67 -1.32 17.31
N ILE A 270 24.13 -2.51 16.85
CA ILE A 270 24.05 -3.83 17.52
C ILE A 270 25.29 -4.66 17.13
#